data_AF-F3FTY2-F1
#
_entry.id   AF-F3FTY2-F1
#
_cell.length_a   1.000
_cell.length_b   1.000
_cell.length_c   1.000
_cell.angle_alpha   90.00
_cell.angle_beta   90.00
_cell.angle_gamma   90.00
#
_symmetry.space_group_name_H-M   'P 1'
#
loop_
_entity.id
_entity.type
_entity.pdbx_description
1 polymer ?
#
loop_
_entity_poly.entity_id
_entity_poly.type
_entity_poly.pdbx_seq_one_letter_code
_entity_poly.pdbx_strand_id
1 'polypeptide(L)'
;QANGLFASRLARLWQDIHMGSLLFLSPLWPMALAYPKLLEELELRVIHKGHSSVAVEKELFGVNLLELCLALAEFWRLPIWVTRGYKLLINERRDLAEALRIAREDNSPLQQQQLMDDDPNLRRWLNQPANTVLLGNGLALAAQQAWNSPHCLRWERLTSLYLQQSMSEVQQQAHQNAASSARIHAEKDLWHPAESLIWPWDARRVRRDNEPAPPPSADAL
;
A
#
# COMPACT_ATOMS: atom_id res chain seq x y z
N GLN A 1 0.78 6.87 -7.67
CA GLN A 1 0.47 7.52 -6.37
C GLN A 1 1.64 8.28 -5.78
N ALA A 2 2.78 7.63 -5.49
CA ALA A 2 3.96 8.28 -4.90
C ALA A 2 4.45 9.54 -5.67
N ASN A 3 4.47 9.47 -7.01
CA ASN A 3 4.95 10.56 -7.85
C ASN A 3 4.18 11.87 -7.61
N GLY A 4 2.85 11.85 -7.68
CA GLY A 4 2.06 13.07 -7.52
C GLY A 4 1.97 13.57 -6.08
N LEU A 5 2.01 12.69 -5.08
CA LEU A 5 1.90 13.08 -3.66
C LEU A 5 3.18 13.71 -3.09
N PHE A 6 4.35 13.29 -3.56
CA PHE A 6 5.62 13.62 -2.91
C PHE A 6 6.61 14.43 -3.76
N ALA A 7 6.31 14.68 -5.04
CA ALA A 7 7.25 15.34 -5.96
C ALA A 7 7.75 16.71 -5.47
N SER A 8 6.88 17.54 -4.88
CA SER A 8 7.22 18.89 -4.43
C SER A 8 8.20 18.91 -3.24
N ARG A 9 8.16 17.91 -2.36
CA ARG A 9 9.04 17.82 -1.19
C ARG A 9 10.39 17.17 -1.47
N LEU A 10 10.52 16.47 -2.61
CA LEU A 10 11.66 15.58 -2.88
C LEU A 10 12.33 15.86 -4.23
N ALA A 11 12.20 17.06 -4.78
CA ALA A 11 12.70 17.43 -6.12
C ALA A 11 14.13 16.94 -6.44
N ARG A 12 15.04 16.92 -5.44
CA ARG A 12 16.44 16.48 -5.63
C ARG A 12 16.65 14.96 -5.55
N LEU A 13 15.76 14.23 -4.90
CA LEU A 13 15.80 12.76 -4.75
C LEU A 13 14.73 12.06 -5.60
N TRP A 14 14.04 12.83 -6.44
CA TRP A 14 12.80 12.43 -7.08
C TRP A 14 12.96 11.21 -7.97
N GLN A 15 13.99 11.17 -8.81
CA GLN A 15 14.19 10.07 -9.76
C GLN A 15 14.45 8.74 -9.03
N ASP A 16 15.23 8.78 -7.95
CA ASP A 16 15.53 7.59 -7.16
C ASP A 16 14.32 7.09 -6.36
N ILE A 17 13.49 8.00 -5.85
CA ILE A 17 12.26 7.66 -5.13
C ILE A 17 11.18 7.17 -6.10
N HIS A 18 11.14 7.71 -7.31
CA HIS A 18 10.25 7.24 -8.36
C HIS A 18 10.57 5.79 -8.74
N MET A 19 11.85 5.49 -9.02
CA MET A 19 12.30 4.11 -9.29
C MET A 19 12.11 3.20 -8.09
N GLY A 20 12.39 3.69 -6.88
CA GLY A 20 12.13 2.96 -5.64
C GLY A 20 10.65 2.61 -5.49
N SER A 21 9.75 3.53 -5.83
CA SER A 21 8.30 3.29 -5.76
C SER A 21 7.83 2.29 -6.81
N LEU A 22 8.32 2.40 -8.05
CA LEU A 22 7.95 1.49 -9.14
C LEU A 22 8.43 0.07 -8.89
N LEU A 23 9.66 -0.08 -8.40
CA LEU A 23 10.31 -1.38 -8.20
C LEU A 23 10.06 -1.96 -6.81
N PHE A 24 9.34 -1.26 -5.93
CA PHE A 24 9.13 -1.71 -4.56
C PHE A 24 8.55 -3.12 -4.51
N LEU A 25 7.48 -3.37 -5.25
CA LEU A 25 6.78 -4.67 -5.29
C LEU A 25 7.32 -5.62 -6.39
N SER A 26 8.36 -5.23 -7.13
CA SER A 26 8.90 -6.08 -8.20
C SER A 26 9.43 -7.46 -7.75
N PRO A 27 9.94 -7.65 -6.51
CA PRO A 27 10.29 -8.98 -6.01
C PRO A 27 9.13 -9.99 -6.04
N LEU A 28 7.88 -9.53 -6.05
CA LEU A 28 6.71 -10.39 -6.14
C LEU A 28 6.34 -10.80 -7.57
N TRP A 29 6.87 -10.13 -8.60
CA TRP A 29 6.47 -10.40 -9.99
C TRP A 29 6.75 -11.83 -10.45
N PRO A 30 7.91 -12.45 -10.19
CA PRO A 30 8.13 -13.85 -10.58
C PRO A 30 7.13 -14.79 -9.92
N MET A 31 6.77 -14.52 -8.65
CA MET A 31 5.77 -15.31 -7.93
C MET A 31 4.37 -15.09 -8.50
N ALA A 32 4.00 -13.86 -8.84
CA ALA A 32 2.73 -13.57 -9.48
C ALA A 32 2.60 -14.25 -10.86
N LEU A 33 3.70 -14.39 -11.59
CA LEU A 33 3.72 -15.06 -12.90
C LEU A 33 3.72 -16.59 -12.79
N ALA A 34 4.52 -17.16 -11.88
CA ALA A 34 4.68 -18.61 -11.77
C ALA A 34 3.63 -19.26 -10.86
N TYR A 35 3.22 -18.57 -9.79
CA TYR A 35 2.36 -19.10 -8.73
C TYR A 35 1.32 -18.06 -8.24
N PRO A 36 0.46 -17.50 -9.12
CA PRO A 36 -0.50 -16.45 -8.77
C PRO A 36 -1.43 -16.83 -7.61
N LYS A 37 -1.82 -18.11 -7.53
CA LYS A 37 -2.70 -18.65 -6.49
C LYS A 37 -2.18 -18.46 -5.06
N LEU A 38 -0.85 -18.41 -4.86
CA LEU A 38 -0.28 -18.20 -3.53
C LEU A 38 -0.56 -16.78 -3.03
N LEU A 39 -0.44 -15.78 -3.91
CA LEU A 39 -0.72 -14.39 -3.57
C LEU A 39 -2.23 -14.15 -3.38
N GLU A 40 -3.06 -14.82 -4.17
CA GLU A 40 -4.52 -14.85 -3.99
C GLU A 40 -4.93 -15.41 -2.62
N GLU A 41 -4.37 -16.55 -2.24
CA GLU A 41 -4.69 -17.19 -0.97
C GLU A 41 -4.21 -16.36 0.22
N LEU A 42 -3.04 -15.73 0.11
CA LEU A 42 -2.53 -14.77 1.09
C LEU A 42 -3.50 -13.60 1.27
N GLU A 43 -3.91 -12.95 0.17
CA GLU A 43 -4.85 -11.83 0.19
C GLU A 43 -6.19 -12.24 0.80
N LEU A 44 -6.74 -13.39 0.41
CA LEU A 44 -7.99 -13.91 0.95
C LEU A 44 -7.89 -14.13 2.47
N ARG A 45 -6.86 -14.83 2.93
CA ARG A 45 -6.73 -15.18 4.36
C ARG A 45 -6.41 -13.98 5.23
N VAL A 46 -5.48 -13.13 4.79
CA VAL A 46 -5.00 -12.01 5.62
C VAL A 46 -5.95 -10.81 5.53
N ILE A 47 -6.35 -10.41 4.33
CA ILE A 47 -7.16 -9.19 4.14
C ILE A 47 -8.64 -9.46 4.40
N HIS A 48 -9.19 -10.58 3.90
CA HIS A 48 -10.63 -10.84 3.97
C HIS A 48 -11.03 -11.67 5.19
N LYS A 49 -10.23 -12.68 5.58
CA LYS A 49 -10.51 -13.54 6.75
C LYS A 49 -9.84 -13.06 8.04
N GLY A 50 -8.96 -12.06 7.98
CA GLY A 50 -8.29 -11.49 9.15
C GLY A 50 -7.33 -12.45 9.86
N HIS A 51 -6.84 -13.47 9.16
CA HIS A 51 -5.86 -14.40 9.72
C HIS A 51 -4.51 -13.71 9.96
N SER A 52 -3.71 -14.24 10.88
CA SER A 52 -2.36 -13.74 11.15
C SER A 52 -1.45 -13.88 9.92
N SER A 53 -0.96 -12.75 9.40
CA SER A 53 -0.05 -12.71 8.24
C SER A 53 1.16 -13.62 8.44
N VAL A 54 1.77 -13.59 9.63
CA VAL A 54 2.97 -14.39 9.93
C VAL A 54 2.70 -15.90 9.82
N ALA A 55 1.54 -16.36 10.30
CA ALA A 55 1.19 -17.77 10.23
C ALA A 55 0.91 -18.20 8.78
N VAL A 56 0.13 -17.39 8.06
CA VAL A 56 -0.25 -17.66 6.67
C VAL A 56 0.97 -17.61 5.74
N GLU A 57 1.88 -16.65 5.91
CA GLU A 57 3.10 -16.55 5.12
C GLU A 57 4.00 -17.77 5.31
N LYS A 58 4.18 -18.23 6.56
CA LYS A 58 4.96 -19.43 6.85
C LYS A 58 4.33 -20.69 6.27
N GLU A 59 3.00 -20.78 6.26
CA GLU A 59 2.27 -21.89 5.66
C GLU A 59 2.39 -21.89 4.12
N LEU A 60 2.22 -20.73 3.47
CA LEU A 60 2.19 -20.62 2.01
C LEU A 60 3.58 -20.58 1.37
N PHE A 61 4.54 -19.92 2.00
CA PHE A 61 5.88 -19.66 1.42
C PHE A 61 7.00 -20.37 2.18
N GLY A 62 6.74 -20.88 3.38
CA GLY A 62 7.77 -21.43 4.28
C GLY A 62 8.61 -20.37 5.01
N VAL A 63 8.52 -19.10 4.60
CA VAL A 63 9.30 -17.96 5.09
C VAL A 63 8.44 -16.71 5.20
N ASN A 64 8.93 -15.67 5.87
CA ASN A 64 8.28 -14.37 5.86
C ASN A 64 8.36 -13.73 4.46
N LEU A 65 7.26 -13.19 3.97
CA LEU A 65 7.19 -12.66 2.60
C LEU A 65 8.08 -11.43 2.42
N LEU A 66 8.15 -10.54 3.43
CA LEU A 66 8.98 -9.34 3.35
C LEU A 66 10.47 -9.68 3.40
N GLU A 67 10.86 -10.69 4.17
CA GLU A 67 12.24 -11.19 4.18
C GLU A 67 12.64 -11.79 2.83
N LEU A 68 11.73 -12.56 2.20
CA LEU A 68 11.93 -13.07 0.84
C LEU A 68 12.08 -11.93 -0.17
N CYS A 69 11.19 -10.93 -0.12
CA CYS A 69 11.27 -9.78 -0.99
C CYS A 69 12.56 -8.98 -0.80
N LEU A 70 13.03 -8.82 0.45
CA LEU A 70 14.30 -8.16 0.75
C LEU A 70 15.48 -8.94 0.14
N ALA A 71 15.53 -10.26 0.34
CA ALA A 71 16.58 -11.10 -0.20
C ALA A 71 16.65 -11.03 -1.73
N LEU A 72 15.49 -11.06 -2.40
CA LEU A 72 15.41 -10.87 -3.86
C LEU A 72 15.83 -9.47 -4.29
N ALA A 73 15.40 -8.42 -3.59
CA ALA A 73 15.78 -7.05 -3.90
C ALA A 73 17.30 -6.83 -3.79
N GLU A 74 17.94 -7.43 -2.78
CA GLU A 74 19.40 -7.41 -2.62
C GLU A 74 20.11 -8.23 -3.71
N PHE A 75 19.58 -9.42 -4.02
CA PHE A 75 20.12 -10.29 -5.07
C PHE A 75 20.08 -9.62 -6.46
N TRP A 76 18.97 -8.97 -6.82
CA TRP A 76 18.82 -8.22 -8.07
C TRP A 76 19.48 -6.85 -8.06
N ARG A 77 20.07 -6.43 -6.93
CA ARG A 77 20.70 -5.12 -6.76
C ARG A 77 19.74 -3.97 -7.10
N LEU A 78 18.50 -4.07 -6.64
CA LEU A 78 17.51 -3.01 -6.80
C LEU A 78 17.97 -1.71 -6.12
N PRO A 79 17.44 -0.54 -6.54
CA PRO A 79 17.80 0.74 -5.94
C PRO A 79 17.72 0.71 -4.41
N ILE A 80 18.64 1.42 -3.75
CA ILE A 80 18.80 1.40 -2.28
C ILE A 80 17.51 1.73 -1.52
N TRP A 81 16.62 2.52 -2.12
CA TRP A 81 15.33 2.88 -1.52
C TRP A 81 14.36 1.71 -1.42
N VAL A 82 14.46 0.72 -2.33
CA VAL A 82 13.66 -0.51 -2.26
C VAL A 82 14.09 -1.34 -1.06
N THR A 83 15.39 -1.64 -0.95
CA THR A 83 15.93 -2.45 0.15
C THR A 83 15.78 -1.75 1.50
N ARG A 84 15.93 -0.42 1.56
CA ARG A 84 15.62 0.37 2.77
C ARG A 84 14.15 0.28 3.18
N GLY A 85 13.22 0.38 2.23
CA GLY A 85 11.79 0.27 2.53
C GLY A 85 11.44 -1.10 3.13
N TYR A 86 12.01 -2.19 2.61
CA TYR A 86 11.86 -3.52 3.20
C TYR A 86 12.50 -3.64 4.60
N LYS A 87 13.72 -3.14 4.78
CA LYS A 87 14.39 -3.15 6.09
C LYS A 87 13.59 -2.39 7.13
N LEU A 88 12.98 -1.27 6.77
CA LEU A 88 12.09 -0.51 7.64
C LEU A 88 10.85 -1.32 8.01
N LEU A 89 10.19 -1.95 7.02
CA LEU A 89 9.02 -2.79 7.27
C LEU A 89 9.31 -4.02 8.16
N ILE A 90 10.53 -4.52 8.17
CA ILE A 90 10.93 -5.69 8.97
C ILE A 90 11.40 -5.25 10.36
N ASN A 91 12.30 -4.27 10.44
CA ASN A 91 13.03 -3.91 11.64
C ASN A 91 12.37 -2.78 12.45
N GLU A 92 11.66 -1.86 11.80
CA GLU A 92 11.13 -0.62 12.39
C GLU A 92 9.60 -0.67 12.51
N ARG A 93 9.05 -1.88 12.69
CA ARG A 93 7.60 -2.12 12.82
C ARG A 93 6.96 -1.37 13.99
N ARG A 94 7.73 -1.13 15.06
CA ARG A 94 7.25 -0.41 16.24
C ARG A 94 7.01 1.07 15.92
N ASP A 95 7.96 1.70 15.24
CA ASP A 95 7.84 3.11 14.83
C ASP A 95 6.68 3.28 13.83
N LEU A 96 6.54 2.35 12.88
CA LEU A 96 5.40 2.35 11.96
C LEU A 96 4.07 2.16 12.69
N ALA A 97 3.98 1.24 13.65
CA ALA A 97 2.78 1.01 14.43
C ALA A 97 2.40 2.24 15.27
N GLU A 98 3.39 2.91 15.87
CA GLU A 98 3.16 4.11 16.66
C GLU A 98 2.75 5.30 15.80
N ALA A 99 3.40 5.51 14.65
CA ALA A 99 2.99 6.52 13.69
C ALA A 99 1.57 6.28 13.16
N LEU A 100 1.20 5.02 12.89
CA LEU A 100 -0.18 4.65 12.52
C LEU A 100 -1.17 4.90 13.66
N ARG A 101 -0.77 4.70 14.91
CA ARG A 101 -1.58 4.99 16.10
C ARG A 101 -1.86 6.48 16.22
N ILE A 102 -0.82 7.32 16.11
CA ILE A 102 -0.95 8.78 16.14
C ILE A 102 -1.79 9.28 14.95
N ALA A 103 -1.53 8.76 13.75
CA ALA A 103 -2.29 9.12 12.54
C ALA A 103 -3.78 8.79 12.66
N ARG A 104 -4.15 7.78 13.45
CA ARG A 104 -5.55 7.43 13.72
C ARG A 104 -6.29 8.47 14.57
N GLU A 105 -5.57 9.24 15.39
CA GLU A 105 -6.13 10.31 16.24
C GLU A 105 -6.45 11.57 15.42
N ASP A 106 -7.36 11.43 14.44
CA ASP A 106 -7.71 12.43 13.42
C ASP A 106 -8.54 13.61 13.97
N ASN A 107 -8.95 13.54 15.24
CA ASN A 107 -9.90 14.50 15.83
C ASN A 107 -9.22 15.83 16.26
N SER A 108 -7.89 15.89 16.31
CA SER A 108 -7.16 17.10 16.68
C SER A 108 -5.75 17.10 16.06
N PRO A 109 -5.52 17.84 14.96
CA PRO A 109 -4.20 18.01 14.37
C PRO A 109 -3.15 18.53 15.37
N LEU A 110 -3.59 19.36 16.33
CA LEU A 110 -2.74 19.87 17.41
C LEU A 110 -2.26 18.74 18.32
N GLN A 111 -3.14 17.79 18.67
CA GLN A 111 -2.79 16.63 19.49
C GLN A 111 -1.81 15.71 18.76
N GLN A 112 -2.03 15.46 17.47
CA GLN A 112 -1.08 14.69 16.65
C GLN A 112 0.30 15.35 16.63
N GLN A 113 0.35 16.68 16.48
CA GLN A 113 1.60 17.42 16.51
C GLN A 113 2.29 17.32 17.88
N GLN A 114 1.54 17.46 18.98
CA GLN A 114 2.07 17.30 20.35
C GLN A 114 2.67 15.91 20.56
N LEU A 115 1.95 14.85 20.17
CA LEU A 115 2.44 13.47 20.28
C LEU A 115 3.71 13.23 19.44
N MET A 116 3.83 13.88 18.28
CA MET A 116 5.03 13.82 17.45
C MET A 116 6.19 14.66 18.01
N ASP A 117 5.90 15.75 18.71
CA ASP A 117 6.91 16.58 19.35
C ASP A 117 7.44 15.95 20.64
N ASP A 118 6.62 15.16 21.33
CA ASP A 118 7.00 14.37 22.52
C ASP A 118 7.97 13.21 22.18
N ASP A 119 7.98 12.73 20.93
CA ASP A 119 8.95 11.74 20.43
C ASP A 119 9.74 12.24 19.20
N PRO A 120 10.87 12.93 19.44
CA PRO A 120 11.74 13.42 18.37
C PRO A 120 12.31 12.31 17.46
N ASN A 121 12.45 11.09 17.96
CA ASN A 121 12.96 9.97 17.17
C ASN A 121 11.90 9.49 16.20
N LEU A 122 10.66 9.31 16.65
CA LEU A 122 9.53 8.97 15.80
C LEU A 122 9.27 10.04 14.75
N ARG A 123 9.35 11.32 15.14
CA ARG A 123 9.23 12.43 14.18
C ARG A 123 10.33 12.40 13.12
N ARG A 124 11.59 12.18 13.53
CA ARG A 124 12.71 12.04 12.57
C ARG A 124 12.50 10.84 11.67
N TRP A 125 12.08 9.72 12.24
CA TRP A 125 11.75 8.49 11.52
C TRP A 125 10.68 8.74 10.47
N LEU A 126 9.54 9.32 10.84
CA LEU A 126 8.43 9.54 9.91
C LEU A 126 8.87 10.40 8.73
N ASN A 127 9.64 11.46 8.99
CA ASN A 127 10.09 12.41 7.97
C ASN A 127 11.26 11.92 7.11
N GLN A 128 11.70 10.66 7.23
CA GLN A 128 12.72 10.11 6.35
C GLN A 128 12.19 10.00 4.91
N PRO A 129 12.94 10.45 3.88
CA PRO A 129 12.52 10.32 2.48
C PRO A 129 12.17 8.89 2.05
N ALA A 130 12.81 7.88 2.65
CA ALA A 130 12.53 6.47 2.36
C ALA A 130 11.08 6.08 2.62
N ASN A 131 10.40 6.73 3.57
CA ASN A 131 9.01 6.43 3.90
C ASN A 131 8.05 6.76 2.77
N THR A 132 8.41 7.67 1.86
CA THR A 132 7.53 8.02 0.73
C THR A 132 7.31 6.86 -0.23
N VAL A 133 8.31 5.99 -0.39
CA VAL A 133 8.19 4.74 -1.16
C VAL A 133 7.17 3.82 -0.50
N LEU A 134 7.25 3.67 0.83
CA LEU A 134 6.31 2.87 1.60
C LEU A 134 4.88 3.45 1.54
N LEU A 135 4.71 4.74 1.83
CA LEU A 135 3.42 5.42 1.85
C LEU A 135 2.73 5.34 0.49
N GLY A 136 3.48 5.63 -0.58
CA GLY A 136 2.95 5.61 -1.94
C GLY A 136 2.53 4.23 -2.41
N ASN A 137 3.31 3.18 -2.08
CA ASN A 137 2.97 1.81 -2.42
C ASN A 137 1.86 1.24 -1.53
N GLY A 138 1.88 1.54 -0.22
CA GLY A 138 0.85 1.14 0.72
C GLY A 138 -0.51 1.69 0.33
N LEU A 139 -0.58 2.98 -0.02
CA LEU A 139 -1.81 3.60 -0.53
C LEU A 139 -2.27 2.99 -1.86
N ALA A 140 -1.35 2.80 -2.81
CA ALA A 140 -1.68 2.20 -4.11
C ALA A 140 -2.21 0.76 -3.98
N LEU A 141 -1.62 -0.04 -3.08
CA LEU A 141 -2.04 -1.40 -2.80
C LEU A 141 -3.40 -1.43 -2.08
N ALA A 142 -3.61 -0.55 -1.09
CA ALA A 142 -4.88 -0.49 -0.37
C ALA A 142 -6.04 -0.03 -1.25
N ALA A 143 -5.80 0.90 -2.18
CA ALA A 143 -6.79 1.38 -3.13
C ALA A 143 -7.26 0.31 -4.13
N GLN A 144 -6.53 -0.81 -4.28
CA GLN A 144 -6.93 -1.92 -5.18
C GLN A 144 -8.29 -2.52 -4.81
N GLN A 145 -8.65 -2.50 -3.52
CA GLN A 145 -9.91 -3.05 -3.03
C GLN A 145 -11.03 -2.00 -3.03
N ALA A 146 -10.78 -0.86 -2.37
CA ALA A 146 -11.67 0.31 -2.33
C ALA A 146 -10.99 1.48 -1.62
N TRP A 147 -11.35 2.71 -2.05
CA TRP A 147 -10.86 3.97 -1.48
C TRP A 147 -11.33 4.22 -0.04
N ASN A 148 -12.53 3.78 0.32
CA ASN A 148 -13.09 3.93 1.67
C ASN A 148 -12.85 2.72 2.58
N SER A 149 -11.99 1.78 2.19
CA SER A 149 -11.68 0.63 3.05
C SER A 149 -10.93 1.09 4.32
N PRO A 150 -11.10 0.42 5.47
CA PRO A 150 -10.32 0.71 6.67
C PRO A 150 -8.81 0.62 6.41
N HIS A 151 -8.38 -0.25 5.48
CA HIS A 151 -6.98 -0.36 5.09
C HIS A 151 -6.49 0.87 4.33
N CYS A 152 -7.25 1.38 3.35
CA CYS A 152 -6.91 2.59 2.60
C CYS A 152 -6.88 3.82 3.51
N LEU A 153 -7.89 3.99 4.37
CA LEU A 153 -7.97 5.09 5.34
C LEU A 153 -6.76 5.15 6.29
N ARG A 154 -6.20 4.01 6.69
CA ARG A 154 -4.96 3.98 7.51
C ARG A 154 -3.78 4.60 6.77
N TRP A 155 -3.61 4.26 5.49
CA TRP A 155 -2.53 4.79 4.67
C TRP A 155 -2.73 6.27 4.33
N GLU A 156 -3.96 6.68 4.06
CA GLU A 156 -4.31 8.08 3.81
C GLU A 156 -4.02 8.94 5.05
N ARG A 157 -4.42 8.49 6.25
CA ARG A 157 -4.12 9.20 7.51
C ARG A 157 -2.63 9.29 7.80
N LEU A 158 -1.88 8.20 7.60
CA LEU A 158 -0.44 8.22 7.78
C LEU A 158 0.25 9.15 6.77
N THR A 159 -0.25 9.17 5.53
CA THR A 159 0.22 10.08 4.49
C THR A 159 -0.11 11.54 4.82
N SER A 160 -1.30 11.78 5.38
CA SER A 160 -1.75 13.08 5.89
C SER A 160 -0.82 13.59 7.00
N LEU A 161 -0.49 12.74 7.98
CA LEU A 161 0.45 13.05 9.05
C LEU A 161 1.86 13.37 8.52
N TYR A 162 2.36 12.59 7.55
CA TYR A 162 3.64 12.85 6.89
C TYR A 162 3.64 14.17 6.11
N LEU A 163 2.59 14.41 5.32
CA LEU A 163 2.45 15.60 4.49
C LEU A 163 2.02 16.83 5.28
N GLN A 164 1.59 16.70 6.53
CA GLN A 164 1.02 17.80 7.31
C GLN A 164 -0.07 18.54 6.52
N GLN A 165 -0.94 17.76 5.86
CA GLN A 165 -2.06 18.25 5.06
C GLN A 165 -3.37 17.78 5.68
N SER A 166 -4.49 18.33 5.24
CA SER A 166 -5.79 17.78 5.61
C SER A 166 -6.02 16.43 4.92
N MET A 167 -6.83 15.58 5.55
CA MET A 167 -7.25 14.30 4.97
C MET A 167 -7.93 14.51 3.60
N SER A 168 -8.74 15.55 3.47
CA SER A 168 -9.42 15.90 2.21
C SER A 168 -8.45 16.25 1.08
N GLU A 169 -7.38 16.98 1.36
CA GLU A 169 -6.37 17.33 0.34
C GLU A 169 -5.60 16.08 -0.11
N VAL A 170 -5.22 15.21 0.83
CA VAL A 170 -4.51 13.96 0.54
C VAL A 170 -5.38 13.04 -0.31
N GLN A 171 -6.66 12.86 0.05
CA GLN A 171 -7.62 12.06 -0.71
C GLN A 171 -7.85 12.64 -2.11
N GLN A 172 -8.06 13.96 -2.22
CA GLN A 172 -8.23 14.64 -3.50
C GLN A 172 -7.02 14.41 -4.41
N GLN A 173 -5.80 14.61 -3.89
CA GLN A 173 -4.58 14.42 -4.64
C GLN A 173 -4.39 12.94 -5.04
N ALA A 174 -4.67 12.00 -4.15
CA ALA A 174 -4.58 10.56 -4.44
C ALA A 174 -5.56 10.13 -5.55
N HIS A 175 -6.79 10.62 -5.53
CA HIS A 175 -7.79 10.36 -6.58
C HIS A 175 -7.38 10.98 -7.92
N GLN A 176 -6.93 12.23 -7.93
CA GLN A 176 -6.44 12.90 -9.15
C GLN A 176 -5.22 12.20 -9.74
N ASN A 177 -4.31 11.72 -8.89
CA ASN A 177 -3.16 10.94 -9.30
C ASN A 177 -3.57 9.57 -9.86
N ALA A 178 -4.58 8.92 -9.30
CA ALA A 178 -5.13 7.68 -9.84
C ALA A 178 -5.71 7.91 -11.24
N ALA A 179 -6.55 8.94 -11.41
CA ALA A 179 -7.15 9.27 -12.69
C ALA A 179 -6.10 9.63 -13.74
N SER A 180 -5.09 10.43 -13.37
CA SER A 180 -3.98 10.79 -14.26
C SER A 180 -3.15 9.57 -14.66
N SER A 181 -2.87 8.67 -13.71
CA SER A 181 -2.17 7.41 -13.96
C SER A 181 -2.94 6.52 -14.94
N ALA A 182 -4.26 6.39 -14.74
CA ALA A 182 -5.11 5.57 -15.61
C ALA A 182 -5.13 6.09 -17.05
N ARG A 183 -5.09 7.42 -17.27
CA ARG A 183 -5.02 7.99 -18.62
C ARG A 183 -3.77 7.60 -19.40
N ILE A 184 -2.67 7.30 -18.70
CA ILE A 184 -1.38 6.98 -19.31
C ILE A 184 -1.16 5.46 -19.38
N HIS A 185 -1.61 4.72 -18.37
CA HIS A 185 -1.23 3.33 -18.14
C HIS A 185 -2.39 2.33 -18.13
N ALA A 186 -3.62 2.75 -18.43
CA ALA A 186 -4.75 1.81 -18.51
C ALA A 186 -4.56 0.82 -19.66
N GLU A 187 -4.80 -0.45 -19.37
CA GLU A 187 -4.71 -1.59 -20.27
C GLU A 187 -6.05 -2.35 -20.17
N LYS A 188 -6.56 -2.86 -21.30
CA LYS A 188 -7.95 -3.35 -21.40
C LYS A 188 -8.28 -4.49 -20.42
N ASP A 189 -7.28 -5.31 -20.08
CA ASP A 189 -7.43 -6.49 -19.24
C ASP A 189 -6.82 -6.31 -17.83
N LEU A 190 -6.30 -5.13 -17.52
CA LEU A 190 -5.68 -4.83 -16.22
C LEU A 190 -6.55 -3.87 -15.42
N TRP A 191 -6.85 -4.27 -14.19
CA TRP A 191 -7.57 -3.43 -13.24
C TRP A 191 -6.74 -2.21 -12.82
N HIS A 192 -7.36 -1.02 -12.89
CA HIS A 192 -6.79 0.19 -12.33
C HIS A 192 -7.69 0.75 -11.22
N PRO A 193 -7.18 1.10 -10.01
CA PRO A 193 -7.97 1.70 -8.92
C PRO A 193 -8.72 2.99 -9.25
N ALA A 194 -8.45 3.59 -10.42
CA ALA A 194 -9.17 4.78 -10.87
C ALA A 194 -10.58 4.43 -11.37
N GLU A 195 -10.79 3.20 -11.84
CA GLU A 195 -12.09 2.70 -12.27
C GLU A 195 -13.09 2.68 -11.11
N SER A 196 -12.66 2.39 -9.89
CA SER A 196 -13.55 2.40 -8.72
C SER A 196 -13.93 3.81 -8.25
N LEU A 197 -13.32 4.88 -8.78
CA LEU A 197 -13.72 6.26 -8.43
C LEU A 197 -15.09 6.64 -8.97
N ILE A 198 -15.56 5.97 -10.04
CA ILE A 198 -16.89 6.20 -10.63
C ILE A 198 -17.95 5.22 -10.10
N TRP A 199 -17.57 4.29 -9.22
CA TRP A 199 -18.50 3.35 -8.61
C TRP A 199 -19.24 3.99 -7.43
N PRO A 200 -20.35 3.39 -6.96
CA PRO A 200 -20.91 3.74 -5.67
C PRO A 200 -19.84 3.66 -4.58
N TRP A 201 -19.83 4.61 -3.65
CA TRP A 201 -18.77 4.74 -2.65
C TRP A 201 -18.54 3.48 -1.81
N ASP A 202 -19.61 2.75 -1.51
CA ASP A 202 -19.55 1.52 -0.70
C ASP A 202 -19.28 0.27 -1.53
N ALA A 203 -19.11 0.40 -2.85
CA ALA A 203 -18.72 -0.72 -3.70
C ALA A 203 -17.33 -1.23 -3.28
N ARG A 204 -17.16 -2.55 -3.36
CA ARG A 204 -15.88 -3.22 -3.15
C ARG A 204 -15.56 -3.98 -4.40
N ARG A 205 -14.29 -3.95 -4.82
CA ARG A 205 -13.83 -4.89 -5.82
C ARG A 205 -13.87 -6.29 -5.23
N VAL A 206 -14.72 -7.15 -5.79
CA VAL A 206 -14.68 -8.59 -5.57
C VAL A 206 -13.83 -9.19 -6.68
N ARG A 207 -12.78 -9.95 -6.34
CA ARG A 207 -12.00 -10.67 -7.37
C ARG A 207 -12.90 -11.71 -8.02
N ARG A 208 -12.81 -11.89 -9.34
CA ARG A 208 -13.66 -12.80 -10.14
C ARG A 208 -13.75 -14.22 -9.56
N ASP A 209 -12.70 -14.68 -8.90
CA ASP A 209 -12.63 -16.05 -8.32
C ASP A 209 -13.41 -16.19 -7.00
N ASN A 210 -13.88 -15.08 -6.44
CA ASN A 210 -14.75 -14.99 -5.26
C ASN A 210 -16.19 -14.60 -5.62
N GLU A 211 -16.54 -14.54 -6.91
CA GLU A 211 -17.95 -14.42 -7.28
C GLU A 211 -18.68 -15.69 -6.82
N PRO A 212 -19.82 -15.58 -6.11
CA PRO A 212 -20.62 -16.75 -5.78
C PRO A 212 -20.96 -17.49 -7.06
N ALA A 213 -20.76 -18.81 -7.07
CA ALA A 213 -21.07 -19.63 -8.23
C ALA A 213 -22.49 -19.30 -8.73
N PRO A 214 -22.69 -19.16 -10.05
CA PRO A 214 -24.00 -18.87 -10.59
C PRO A 214 -24.97 -19.95 -10.08
N PRO A 215 -26.21 -19.56 -9.70
CA PRO A 215 -27.20 -20.55 -9.28
C PRO A 215 -27.33 -21.62 -10.37
N PRO A 216 -27.49 -22.91 -10.01
CA PRO A 216 -27.58 -23.99 -10.98
C PRO A 216 -28.67 -23.65 -12.00
N SER A 217 -28.34 -23.77 -13.29
CA SER A 217 -29.34 -23.52 -14.34
C SER A 217 -30.46 -24.55 -14.21
N ALA A 218 -31.69 -24.13 -14.53
CA ALA A 218 -32.86 -24.99 -14.46
C ALA A 218 -32.76 -26.24 -15.38
N ASP A 219 -31.79 -26.26 -16.30
CA ASP A 219 -31.48 -27.40 -17.18
C ASP A 219 -30.59 -28.48 -16.51
N ALA A 220 -30.22 -28.31 -15.24
CA ALA A 220 -29.39 -29.26 -14.47
C ALA A 220 -30.18 -30.10 -13.44
N LEU A 221 -31.51 -30.15 -13.54
CA LEU A 221 -32.41 -31.06 -12.81
C LEU A 221 -33.04 -32.08 -13.77
#